data_AF-A0A257MXE8-F1
#
_entry.id   AF-A0A257MXE8-F1
#
_cell.length_a   1.000
_cell.length_b   1.000
_cell.length_c   1.000
_cell.angle_alpha   90.00
_cell.angle_beta   90.00
_cell.angle_gamma   90.00
#
_symmetry.space_group_name_H-M   'P 1'
#
loop_
_entity.id
_entity.type
_entity.pdbx_description
1 polymer ?
#
loop_
_entity_poly.entity_id
_entity_poly.type
_entity_poly.pdbx_seq_one_letter_code
_entity_poly.pdbx_strand_id
1 'polypeptide(L)'
;MTEITEVPSPFCGIGTDDLTIKVDGVSLKVIENGCAVNTPAFEQPIIDTCPRVDGKEVSLDVAIAKAAALLKDTNLPVIGGCATDVNGMRGLLALADRSGAVVDNMNFTGARNN
;
A
#
# COMPACT_ATOMS: atom_id res chain seq x y z
N MET A 1 -24.44 1.96 -3.61
CA MET A 1 -23.93 0.61 -3.33
C MET A 1 -23.69 -0.09 -4.65
N THR A 2 -22.47 -0.54 -4.89
CA THR A 2 -22.03 -1.07 -6.19
C THR A 2 -21.39 -2.43 -5.98
N GLU A 3 -21.70 -3.40 -6.82
CA GLU A 3 -21.06 -4.71 -6.82
C GLU A 3 -20.00 -4.75 -7.94
N ILE A 4 -18.83 -5.29 -7.60
CA ILE A 4 -17.70 -5.46 -8.51
C ILE A 4 -17.30 -6.93 -8.46
N THR A 5 -17.29 -7.58 -9.61
CA THR A 5 -16.90 -8.99 -9.80
C THR A 5 -15.47 -9.06 -10.34
N GLU A 6 -14.88 -10.26 -10.31
CA GLU A 6 -13.52 -10.53 -10.82
C GLU A 6 -12.45 -9.64 -10.16
N VAL A 7 -12.57 -9.42 -8.84
CA VAL A 7 -11.64 -8.57 -8.09
C VAL A 7 -10.42 -9.40 -7.64
N PRO A 8 -9.18 -8.99 -8.01
CA PRO A 8 -7.97 -9.64 -7.53
C PRO A 8 -7.72 -9.35 -6.04
N SER A 9 -7.31 -10.38 -5.31
CA SER A 9 -6.89 -10.28 -3.92
C SER A 9 -5.41 -9.88 -3.82
N PRO A 10 -5.08 -8.68 -3.28
CA PRO A 10 -3.69 -8.25 -3.11
C PRO A 10 -3.06 -8.71 -1.79
N PHE A 11 -3.77 -9.50 -0.98
CA PHE A 11 -3.40 -9.75 0.42
C PHE A 11 -2.51 -10.98 0.63
N CYS A 12 -2.34 -11.83 -0.39
CA CYS A 12 -1.44 -12.97 -0.34
C CYS A 12 -0.89 -13.31 -1.72
N GLY A 13 0.17 -14.15 -1.77
CA GLY A 13 0.82 -14.54 -3.02
C GLY A 13 0.01 -15.44 -3.95
N ILE A 14 -1.17 -15.91 -3.53
CA ILE A 14 -2.06 -16.71 -4.38
C ILE A 14 -2.72 -15.84 -5.46
N GLY A 15 -3.07 -14.60 -5.12
CA GLY A 15 -3.63 -13.65 -6.08
C GLY A 15 -4.95 -14.09 -6.73
N THR A 16 -5.86 -14.73 -5.98
CA THR A 16 -7.20 -15.10 -6.48
C THR A 16 -7.90 -13.90 -7.10
N ASP A 17 -8.46 -14.07 -8.29
CA ASP A 17 -9.02 -13.00 -9.12
C ASP A 17 -10.53 -13.07 -9.33
N ASP A 18 -11.21 -13.94 -8.59
CA ASP A 18 -12.63 -14.25 -8.72
C ASP A 18 -13.50 -13.66 -7.59
N LEU A 19 -13.01 -12.68 -6.83
CA LEU A 19 -13.78 -12.11 -5.72
C LEU A 19 -14.94 -11.24 -6.24
N THR A 20 -16.09 -11.36 -5.58
CA THR A 20 -17.17 -10.39 -5.68
C THR A 20 -17.18 -9.50 -4.44
N ILE A 21 -17.01 -8.20 -4.65
CA ILE A 21 -16.95 -7.19 -3.58
C ILE A 21 -18.11 -6.20 -3.71
N LYS A 22 -18.75 -5.92 -2.58
CA LYS A 22 -19.76 -4.90 -2.44
C LYS A 22 -19.15 -3.63 -1.86
N VAL A 23 -19.30 -2.53 -2.57
CA VAL A 23 -18.77 -1.21 -2.23
C VAL A 23 -19.89 -0.30 -1.73
N ASP A 24 -19.71 0.24 -0.52
CA ASP A 24 -20.58 1.23 0.08
C ASP A 24 -19.75 2.41 0.62
N GLY A 25 -19.54 3.41 -0.23
CA GLY A 25 -18.63 4.51 0.06
C GLY A 25 -17.20 4.01 0.24
N VAL A 26 -16.66 4.15 1.45
CA VAL A 26 -15.32 3.67 1.85
C VAL A 26 -15.34 2.28 2.51
N SER A 27 -16.52 1.72 2.74
CA SER A 27 -16.68 0.38 3.31
C SER A 27 -16.77 -0.65 2.18
N LEU A 28 -16.01 -1.74 2.35
CA LEU A 28 -16.02 -2.87 1.43
C LEU A 28 -16.56 -4.11 2.17
N LYS A 29 -17.26 -4.99 1.45
CA LYS A 29 -17.64 -6.32 1.92
C LYS A 29 -17.35 -7.37 0.86
N VAL A 30 -16.74 -8.47 1.25
CA VAL A 30 -16.57 -9.61 0.34
C VAL A 30 -17.84 -10.45 0.40
N ILE A 31 -18.54 -10.56 -0.72
CA ILE A 31 -19.84 -11.26 -0.77
C ILE A 31 -19.73 -12.66 -1.39
N GLU A 32 -18.72 -12.92 -2.21
CA GLU A 32 -18.43 -14.25 -2.78
C GLU A 32 -16.92 -14.50 -2.85
N ASN A 33 -16.53 -15.79 -2.84
CA ASN A 33 -15.15 -16.30 -3.00
C ASN A 33 -14.13 -15.81 -1.96
N GLY A 34 -14.61 -15.27 -0.84
CA GLY A 34 -13.79 -14.85 0.29
C GLY A 34 -13.05 -15.99 0.98
N CYS A 35 -11.92 -15.66 1.63
CA CYS A 35 -11.12 -16.58 2.43
C CYS A 35 -10.69 -15.95 3.77
N ALA A 36 -10.08 -16.76 4.64
CA ALA A 36 -9.63 -16.34 5.97
C ALA A 36 -8.59 -15.19 5.96
N VAL A 37 -7.98 -14.89 4.81
CA VAL A 37 -7.03 -13.78 4.65
C VAL A 37 -7.68 -12.57 3.99
N ASN A 38 -8.31 -12.76 2.82
CA ASN A 38 -8.76 -11.63 1.99
C ASN A 38 -10.03 -10.95 2.54
N THR A 39 -10.98 -11.70 3.10
CA THR A 39 -12.24 -11.15 3.63
C THR A 39 -11.98 -10.18 4.77
N PRO A 40 -11.30 -10.57 5.86
CA PRO A 40 -11.05 -9.63 6.94
C PRO A 40 -10.15 -8.46 6.50
N ALA A 41 -9.30 -8.63 5.49
CA ALA A 41 -8.42 -7.58 5.01
C ALA A 41 -9.14 -6.53 4.15
N PHE A 42 -10.05 -6.94 3.26
CA PHE A 42 -10.91 -6.01 2.51
C PHE A 42 -11.90 -5.27 3.43
N GLU A 43 -12.44 -5.96 4.43
CA GLU A 43 -13.47 -5.42 5.33
C GLU A 43 -12.90 -4.54 6.46
N GLN A 44 -11.58 -4.32 6.50
CA GLN A 44 -11.00 -3.42 7.50
C GLN A 44 -11.49 -1.98 7.30
N PRO A 45 -11.87 -1.29 8.39
CA PRO A 45 -12.28 0.10 8.28
C PRO A 45 -11.08 0.97 7.88
N ILE A 46 -11.26 1.79 6.84
CA ILE A 46 -10.33 2.87 6.52
C ILE A 46 -10.48 3.93 7.61
N ILE A 47 -9.44 4.09 8.43
CA ILE A 47 -9.44 4.99 9.58
C ILE A 47 -8.84 6.35 9.23
N ASP A 48 -7.51 6.43 9.21
CA ASP A 48 -6.77 7.67 9.15
C ASP A 48 -6.28 7.95 7.74
N THR A 49 -6.84 8.99 7.14
CA THR A 49 -6.57 9.39 5.76
C THR A 49 -5.89 10.75 5.68
N CYS A 50 -5.66 11.41 6.82
CA CYS A 50 -5.12 12.76 6.87
C CYS A 50 -3.58 12.75 6.96
N PRO A 51 -2.87 13.35 5.99
CA PRO A 51 -1.43 13.53 6.07
C PRO A 51 -1.06 14.37 7.29
N ARG A 52 0.06 14.05 7.95
CA ARG A 52 0.55 14.79 9.12
C ARG A 52 2.02 15.13 9.04
N VAL A 53 2.37 16.29 9.58
CA VAL A 53 3.74 16.71 9.87
C VAL A 53 3.79 17.13 11.33
N ASP A 54 4.76 16.59 12.07
CA ASP A 54 4.92 16.84 13.51
C ASP A 54 3.62 16.60 14.32
N GLY A 55 2.87 15.57 13.93
CA GLY A 55 1.59 15.19 14.54
C GLY A 55 0.39 16.07 14.19
N LYS A 56 0.55 17.09 13.34
CA LYS A 56 -0.53 18.00 12.93
C LYS A 56 -0.99 17.70 11.51
N GLU A 57 -2.30 17.78 11.29
CA GLU A 57 -2.90 17.61 9.96
C GLU A 57 -2.46 18.73 9.02
N VAL A 58 -2.08 18.33 7.80
CA VAL A 58 -1.62 19.22 6.73
C VAL A 58 -2.17 18.77 5.38
N SER A 59 -2.06 19.63 4.37
CA SER A 59 -2.38 19.21 2.99
C SER A 59 -1.39 18.17 2.47
N LEU A 60 -1.82 17.40 1.48
CA LEU A 60 -0.97 16.41 0.80
C LEU A 60 0.31 17.06 0.25
N ASP A 61 0.20 18.24 -0.36
CA ASP A 61 1.36 18.96 -0.91
C ASP A 61 2.40 19.32 0.16
N VAL A 62 1.95 19.74 1.34
CA VAL A 62 2.83 20.06 2.48
C VAL A 62 3.51 18.79 3.00
N ALA A 63 2.78 17.68 3.11
CA ALA A 63 3.34 16.40 3.52
C ALA A 63 4.40 15.89 2.52
N ILE A 64 4.12 15.97 1.21
CA ILE A 64 5.06 15.59 0.15
C ILE A 64 6.32 16.47 0.20
N ALA A 65 6.16 17.79 0.32
CA ALA A 65 7.29 18.71 0.38
C ALA A 65 8.18 18.41 1.60
N LYS A 66 7.59 18.11 2.76
CA LYS A 66 8.33 17.71 3.96
C LYS A 66 9.05 16.38 3.79
N ALA A 67 8.38 15.37 3.22
CA ALA A 67 8.99 14.07 2.95
C ALA A 67 10.17 14.18 1.98
N ALA A 68 10.03 14.97 0.91
CA ALA A 68 11.10 15.23 -0.04
C ALA A 68 12.30 15.95 0.59
N ALA A 69 12.06 16.91 1.50
CA ALA A 69 13.11 17.58 2.25
C ALA A 69 13.89 16.59 3.13
N LEU A 70 13.19 15.71 3.86
CA LEU A 70 13.81 14.68 4.70
C LEU A 70 14.68 13.72 3.87
N LEU A 71 14.16 13.26 2.72
CA LEU A 71 14.91 12.36 1.83
C LEU A 71 16.16 13.03 1.25
N LYS A 72 16.07 14.33 0.89
CA LYS A 72 17.20 15.08 0.33
C LYS A 72 18.36 15.24 1.32
N ASP A 73 18.05 15.41 2.60
CA ASP A 73 19.06 15.67 3.63
C ASP A 73 19.61 14.38 4.27
N THR A 74 19.11 13.21 3.84
CA THR A 74 19.52 11.90 4.36
C THR A 74 20.53 11.23 3.44
N ASN A 75 21.68 10.78 3.96
CA ASN A 75 22.76 10.20 3.16
C ASN A 75 22.50 8.76 2.66
N LEU A 76 21.70 7.97 3.38
CA LEU A 76 21.37 6.59 3.01
C LEU A 76 19.96 6.24 3.53
N PRO A 77 18.91 6.80 2.92
CA PRO A 77 17.54 6.55 3.36
C PRO A 77 17.15 5.09 3.11
N VAL A 78 16.21 4.58 3.90
CA VAL A 78 15.59 3.26 3.68
C VAL A 78 14.15 3.45 3.25
N ILE A 79 13.76 2.78 2.17
CA ILE A 79 12.35 2.64 1.77
C ILE A 79 11.93 1.21 2.06
N GLY A 80 11.15 1.04 3.13
CA GLY A 80 10.66 -0.26 3.60
C GLY A 80 9.21 -0.54 3.18
N GLY A 81 8.77 -1.78 3.40
CA GLY A 81 7.39 -2.19 3.16
C GLY A 81 7.19 -2.70 1.74
N CYS A 82 7.27 -1.79 0.76
CA CYS A 82 7.22 -2.06 -0.68
C CYS A 82 6.06 -2.95 -1.17
N ALA A 83 4.99 -3.08 -0.39
CA ALA A 83 3.79 -3.85 -0.74
C ALA A 83 2.85 -3.02 -1.62
N THR A 84 3.30 -2.68 -2.83
CA THR A 84 2.56 -1.89 -3.80
C THR A 84 2.46 -2.64 -5.14
N ASP A 85 1.59 -2.17 -6.03
CA ASP A 85 1.52 -2.66 -7.40
C ASP A 85 2.79 -2.33 -8.22
N VAL A 86 2.83 -2.78 -9.47
CA VAL A 86 3.98 -2.58 -10.36
C VAL A 86 4.25 -1.09 -10.61
N ASN A 87 3.22 -0.24 -10.68
CA ASN A 87 3.38 1.19 -10.91
C ASN A 87 4.00 1.88 -9.69
N GLY A 88 3.52 1.55 -8.49
CA GLY A 88 4.11 2.02 -7.25
C GLY A 88 5.55 1.56 -7.09
N MET A 89 5.88 0.31 -7.44
CA MET A 89 7.27 -0.17 -7.40
C MET A 89 8.17 0.59 -8.37
N ARG A 90 7.70 0.89 -9.59
CA ARG A 90 8.46 1.73 -10.54
C ARG A 90 8.69 3.14 -10.01
N GLY A 91 7.66 3.76 -9.42
CA GLY A 91 7.77 5.09 -8.81
C GLY A 91 8.74 5.09 -7.62
N LEU A 92 8.65 4.07 -6.77
CA LEU A 92 9.52 3.87 -5.62
C LEU A 92 10.97 3.67 -6.03
N LEU A 93 11.24 2.82 -7.02
CA LEU A 93 12.60 2.58 -7.51
C LEU A 93 13.20 3.84 -8.15
N ALA A 94 12.41 4.59 -8.93
CA ALA A 94 12.86 5.87 -9.47
C ALA A 94 13.20 6.88 -8.36
N LEU A 95 12.46 6.88 -7.25
CA LEU A 95 12.76 7.69 -6.07
C LEU A 95 14.03 7.20 -5.37
N ALA A 96 14.22 5.88 -5.24
CA ALA A 96 15.39 5.27 -4.63
C ALA A 96 16.67 5.61 -5.41
N ASP A 97 16.64 5.47 -6.74
CA ASP A 97 17.75 5.83 -7.63
C ASP A 97 18.17 7.30 -7.45
N ARG A 98 17.20 8.20 -7.27
CA ARG A 98 17.47 9.63 -7.09
C ARG A 98 17.98 9.99 -5.69
N SER A 99 17.58 9.24 -4.67
CA SER A 99 17.90 9.53 -3.26
C SER A 99 19.03 8.66 -2.71
N GLY A 100 19.55 7.70 -3.47
CA GLY A 100 20.52 6.73 -2.99
C GLY A 100 19.94 5.79 -1.93
N ALA A 101 18.63 5.53 -1.97
CA ALA A 101 17.96 4.75 -0.93
C ALA A 101 18.25 3.25 -1.03
N VAL A 102 18.28 2.58 0.12
CA VAL A 102 18.16 1.13 0.21
C VAL A 102 16.68 0.76 0.18
N VAL A 103 16.30 -0.16 -0.70
CA VAL A 103 14.93 -0.67 -0.80
C VAL A 103 14.85 -2.02 -0.09
N ASP A 104 13.92 -2.12 0.85
CA ASP A 104 13.65 -3.36 1.59
C ASP A 104 12.17 -3.75 1.48
N ASN A 105 11.93 -5.01 1.12
CA ASN A 105 10.58 -5.56 0.97
C ASN A 105 10.16 -6.26 2.28
N MET A 106 8.98 -5.93 2.79
CA MET A 106 8.44 -6.46 4.06
C MET A 106 8.52 -7.99 4.18
N ASN A 107 8.37 -8.70 3.06
CA ASN A 107 8.35 -10.17 3.03
C ASN A 107 9.63 -10.79 2.46
N PHE A 108 10.76 -10.07 2.40
CA PHE A 108 12.01 -10.59 1.84
C PHE A 108 12.43 -11.93 2.47
N THR A 109 12.32 -12.05 3.81
CA THR A 109 12.66 -13.29 4.54
C THR A 109 11.76 -14.48 4.16
N GLY A 110 10.47 -14.23 3.89
CA GLY A 110 9.52 -15.27 3.48
C GLY A 110 9.59 -15.62 1.99
N ALA A 111 9.84 -14.64 1.13
CA ALA A 111 9.92 -14.81 -0.32
C ALA A 111 11.20 -15.54 -0.78
N ARG A 112 12.28 -15.49 0.01
CA ARG A 112 13.57 -16.13 -0.34
C ARG A 112 13.49 -17.66 -0.46
N ASN A 113 12.49 -18.30 0.15
CA ASN A 113 12.34 -19.76 0.19
C ASN A 113 11.20 -20.29 -0.69
N ASN A 114 10.58 -19.44 -1.50
CA ASN A 114 9.65 -19.84 -2.57
C ASN A 114 10.42 -20.01 -3.89
#